data_AF-A0A7C5DGD5-F1
#
_entry.id   AF-A0A7C5DGD5-F1
#
_cell.length_a   1.000
_cell.length_b   1.000
_cell.length_c   1.000
_cell.angle_alpha   90.00
_cell.angle_beta   90.00
_cell.angle_gamma   90.00
#
_symmetry.space_group_name_H-M   'P 1'
#
loop_
_entity.id
_entity.type
_entity.pdbx_description
1 polymer ?
#
loop_
_entity_poly.entity_id
_entity_poly.type
_entity_poly.pdbx_seq_one_letter_code
_entity_poly.pdbx_strand_id
1 'polypeptide(L)' 'RVDEVSLAPLTKVKELLRRHFGNLLTWFKHPITNAVSEGLNSKIQIVKASARGFHRFESYRIRILFYCGKLNMAIGA' A
#
# COMPACT_ATOMS: atom_id res chain seq x y z
N ARG A 1 4.63 -8.98 28.75
CA ARG A 1 4.50 -7.67 28.06
C ARG A 1 5.56 -7.55 26.96
N VAL A 2 5.34 -6.78 25.89
CA VAL A 2 6.40 -6.51 24.88
C VAL A 2 7.68 -5.95 25.54
N ASP A 3 7.52 -5.26 26.66
CA ASP A 3 8.60 -4.72 27.48
C ASP A 3 9.46 -5.79 28.17
N GLU A 4 8.96 -7.02 28.35
CA GLU A 4 9.70 -8.14 28.97
C GLU A 4 10.61 -8.86 27.98
N VAL A 5 10.30 -8.78 26.67
CA VAL A 5 11.05 -9.49 25.62
C VAL A 5 12.23 -8.65 25.11
N SER A 6 12.29 -7.35 25.48
CA SER A 6 13.39 -6.39 25.19
C SER A 6 13.92 -6.38 23.74
N LEU A 7 13.07 -6.71 22.76
CA LEU A 7 13.41 -6.63 21.34
C LEU A 7 13.15 -5.22 20.82
N ALA A 8 14.22 -4.51 20.44
CA ALA A 8 14.13 -3.15 19.91
C ALA A 8 13.11 -2.97 18.76
N PRO A 9 12.93 -3.91 17.81
CA PRO A 9 11.89 -3.80 16.79
C PRO A 9 10.47 -3.79 17.38
N LEU A 10 10.20 -4.63 18.39
CA LEU A 10 8.88 -4.71 19.01
C LEU A 10 8.56 -3.48 19.84
N THR A 11 9.56 -2.94 20.56
CA THR A 11 9.42 -1.67 21.30
C THR A 11 9.10 -0.51 20.34
N LYS A 12 9.73 -0.45 19.16
CA LYS A 12 9.39 0.54 18.13
C LYS A 12 7.95 0.42 17.65
N VAL A 13 7.48 -0.80 17.38
CA VAL A 13 6.09 -1.03 16.95
C VAL A 13 5.11 -0.62 18.06
N LYS A 14 5.39 -0.96 19.31
CA LYS A 14 4.58 -0.53 20.47
C LYS A 14 4.46 1.00 20.53
N GLU A 15 5.58 1.72 20.45
CA GLU A 15 5.56 3.18 20.49
C GLU A 15 4.83 3.79 19.29
N LEU A 16 4.94 3.18 18.10
CA LEU A 16 4.21 3.60 16.91
C LEU A 16 2.69 3.42 17.07
N LEU A 17 2.25 2.26 17.57
CA LEU A 17 0.84 2.01 17.88
C LEU A 17 0.31 2.99 18.93
N ARG A 18 1.09 3.27 19.98
CA ARG A 18 0.71 4.23 21.02
C ARG A 18 0.54 5.65 20.47
N ARG A 19 1.46 6.09 19.60
CA ARG A 19 1.39 7.41 18.93
C ARG A 19 0.17 7.57 18.03
N HIS A 20 -0.28 6.50 17.38
CA HIS A 20 -1.40 6.53 16.42
C HIS A 20 -2.70 5.92 16.96
N PHE A 21 -2.78 5.60 18.25
CA PHE A 21 -3.90 4.87 18.83
C PHE A 21 -5.27 5.53 18.59
N GLY A 22 -5.36 6.86 18.72
CA GLY A 22 -6.60 7.60 18.44
C GLY A 22 -7.09 7.44 16.99
N ASN A 23 -6.18 7.44 16.02
CA ASN A 23 -6.51 7.24 14.61
C ASN A 23 -6.91 5.79 14.34
N LEU A 24 -6.26 4.82 14.97
CA LEU A 24 -6.65 3.40 14.89
C LEU A 24 -8.09 3.20 15.36
N LEU A 25 -8.50 3.89 16.43
CA LEU A 25 -9.85 3.82 16.95
C LEU A 25 -10.89 4.54 16.09
N THR A 26 -10.47 5.44 15.20
CA THR A 26 -11.40 6.23 14.36
C THR A 26 -12.19 5.33 13.41
N TRP A 27 -11.62 4.19 13.00
CA TRP A 27 -12.31 3.21 12.17
C TRP A 27 -13.64 2.70 12.78
N PHE A 28 -13.68 2.53 14.12
CA PHE A 28 -14.90 2.08 14.80
C PHE A 28 -16.02 3.12 14.79
N LYS A 29 -15.70 4.39 14.58
CA LYS A 29 -16.68 5.48 14.46
C LYS A 29 -17.05 5.75 13.00
N HIS A 30 -16.05 5.66 12.11
CA HIS A 30 -16.19 5.88 10.68
C HIS A 30 -15.49 4.74 9.95
N PRO A 31 -16.22 3.80 9.31
CA PRO A 31 -15.65 2.61 8.68
C PRO A 31 -14.95 2.93 7.34
N ILE A 32 -14.04 3.89 7.36
CA ILE A 32 -13.20 4.25 6.22
C ILE A 32 -12.00 3.31 6.24
N THR A 33 -11.89 2.49 5.21
CA THR A 33 -10.81 1.51 5.05
C THR A 33 -9.85 1.91 3.94
N ASN A 34 -8.56 1.65 4.15
CA ASN A 34 -7.52 1.83 3.12
C ASN A 34 -7.45 0.65 2.14
N ALA A 35 -8.35 -0.33 2.22
CA ALA A 35 -8.32 -1.57 1.44
C ALA A 35 -8.20 -1.34 -0.08
N VAL A 36 -8.88 -0.32 -0.62
CA VAL A 36 -8.78 0.02 -2.06
C VAL A 36 -7.35 0.48 -2.42
N SER A 37 -6.76 1.36 -1.61
CA SER A 37 -5.39 1.84 -1.83
C SER A 37 -4.37 0.72 -1.65
N GLU A 38 -4.57 -0.17 -0.68
CA GLU A 38 -3.72 -1.35 -0.46
C GLU A 38 -3.79 -2.32 -1.65
N GLY A 39 -4.99 -2.53 -2.19
CA GLY A 39 -5.19 -3.32 -3.40
C GLY A 39 -4.48 -2.71 -4.61
N LEU A 40 -4.54 -1.39 -4.79
CA LEU A 40 -3.79 -0.68 -5.83
C LEU A 40 -2.27 -0.80 -5.61
N ASN A 41 -1.79 -0.60 -4.39
CA ASN A 41 -0.37 -0.72 -4.08
C ASN A 41 0.14 -2.15 -4.37
N SER A 42 -0.66 -3.17 -4.06
CA SER A 42 -0.35 -4.57 -4.36
C SER A 42 -0.27 -4.83 -5.87
N LYS A 43 -1.22 -4.31 -6.66
CA LYS A 43 -1.16 -4.39 -8.14
C LYS A 43 0.09 -3.72 -8.71
N ILE A 44 0.47 -2.57 -8.16
CA ILE A 44 1.68 -1.85 -8.57
C ILE A 44 2.94 -2.68 -8.28
N GLN A 45 3.03 -3.32 -7.11
CA GLN A 45 4.15 -4.21 -6.79
C GLN A 45 4.20 -5.42 -7.74
N ILE A 46 3.05 -5.99 -8.11
CA ILE A 46 2.99 -7.06 -9.12
C ILE A 46 3.56 -6.57 -10.45
N VAL A 47 3.14 -5.40 -10.94
CA VAL A 47 3.66 -4.80 -12.19
C VAL A 47 5.19 -4.64 -12.13
N LYS A 48 5.73 -4.20 -10.99
CA LYS A 48 7.18 -4.06 -10.78
C LYS A 48 7.91 -5.41 -10.77
N ALA A 49 7.37 -6.39 -10.05
CA ALA A 49 7.94 -7.73 -9.96
C ALA A 49 7.93 -8.45 -11.31
N SER A 50 6.81 -8.41 -12.04
CA SER A 50 6.66 -9.01 -13.36
C SER A 50 7.60 -8.40 -14.40
N ALA A 51 7.96 -7.11 -14.26
CA ALA A 51 8.94 -6.45 -15.11
C ALA A 51 10.40 -6.75 -14.72
N ARG A 52 10.65 -7.38 -13.57
CA ARG A 52 11.98 -7.56 -12.96
C ARG A 52 12.70 -6.22 -12.74
N GLY A 53 11.92 -5.18 -12.43
CA GLY A 53 12.41 -3.82 -12.27
C GLY A 53 12.26 -2.96 -13.53
N PHE A 54 12.36 -1.64 -13.35
CA PHE A 54 12.29 -0.67 -14.43
C PHE A 54 13.56 0.17 -14.43
N HIS A 55 14.19 0.31 -15.59
CA HIS A 55 15.38 1.15 -15.75
C HIS A 55 15.05 2.66 -15.77
N ARG A 56 13.79 3.02 -16.10
CA ARG A 56 13.31 4.41 -16.15
C ARG A 56 11.95 4.51 -15.47
N PHE A 57 11.74 5.58 -14.71
CA PHE A 57 10.47 5.85 -14.05
C PHE A 57 9.32 6.04 -15.05
N GLU A 58 9.58 6.64 -16.21
CA GLU A 58 8.55 6.85 -17.23
C GLU A 58 7.92 5.52 -17.69
N SER A 59 8.74 4.50 -17.93
CA SER A 59 8.27 3.16 -18.30
C SER A 59 7.46 2.49 -17.18
N TYR A 60 7.84 2.74 -15.92
CA TYR A 60 7.09 2.27 -14.76
C TYR A 60 5.72 2.94 -14.67
N ARG A 61 5.69 4.28 -14.80
CA ARG A 61 4.48 5.09 -14.79
C ARG A 61 3.51 4.68 -15.89
N ILE A 62 3.98 4.53 -17.12
CA ILE A 62 3.16 4.09 -18.26
C ILE A 62 2.50 2.75 -17.96
N ARG A 63 3.25 1.77 -17.45
CA ARG A 63 2.67 0.46 -17.09
C ARG A 63 1.67 0.55 -15.94
N ILE A 64 1.94 1.35 -14.91
CA ILE A 64 0.96 1.56 -13.83
C ILE A 64 -0.33 2.13 -14.42
N LEU A 65 -0.26 3.15 -15.26
CA LEU A 65 -1.43 3.76 -15.90
C LEU A 65 -2.14 2.78 -16.84
N PHE A 66 -1.39 1.95 -17.56
CA PHE A 66 -1.98 0.93 -18.42
C PHE A 66 -2.80 -0.10 -17.63
N TYR A 67 -2.24 -0.64 -16.53
CA TYR A 67 -2.90 -1.70 -15.75
C TYR A 67 -3.91 -1.17 -14.72
N CYS A 68 -3.70 0.03 -14.16
CA CYS A 68 -4.51 0.59 -13.09
C CYS A 68 -5.40 1.77 -13.53
N GLY A 69 -5.12 2.39 -14.68
CA GLY A 69 -5.78 3.61 -15.15
C GLY A 69 -7.14 3.40 -15.83
N LYS A 70 -7.68 2.17 -15.85
CA LYS A 70 -8.99 1.84 -16.45
C LYS A 70 -9.15 2.36 -17.88
N LEU A 71 -8.12 2.21 -18.70
CA LEU A 71 -8.17 2.62 -20.11
C LEU A 71 -9.24 1.81 -20.86
N ASN A 72 -10.03 2.48 -21.70
CA ASN A 72 -10.92 1.81 -22.62
C ASN A 72 -10.08 1.21 -23.77
N MET A 73 -9.96 -0.12 -23.78
CA MET A 73 -9.20 -0.86 -24.79
C MET A 73 -10.07 -1.34 -25.96
N ALA A 74 -11.33 -0.86 -26.05
CA ALA A 74 -12.19 -1.15 -27.19
C ALA A 74 -11.57 -0.59 -28.46
N ILE A 75 -11.41 -1.44 -29.47
CA ILE A 75 -10.98 -1.04 -30.81
C ILE A 75 -12.25 -0.64 -31.57
N GLY A 76 -12.51 0.67 -31.65
CA GLY A 76 -13.56 1.26 -32.49
C GLY A 76 -14.99 1.08 -31.95
N ALA A 77 -15.66 2.20 -31.71
CA ALA A 77 -17.11 2.34 -31.80
C ALA A 77 -17.40 3.50 -32.74
#